data_AF-A0A2Y9PGN0-F1
#
_entry.id   AF-A0A2Y9PGN0-F1
#
_cell.length_a   1.000
_cell.length_b   1.000
_cell.length_c   1.000
_cell.angle_alpha   90.00
_cell.angle_beta   90.00
_cell.angle_gamma   90.00
#
_symmetry.space_group_name_H-M   'P 1'
#
loop_
_entity.id
_entity.type
_entity.pdbx_description
1 polymer ?
#
loop_
_entity_poly.entity_id
_entity_poly.type
_entity_poly.pdbx_seq_one_letter_code
_entity_poly.pdbx_strand_id
1 'polypeptide(L)'
;MTEDSQRNFRSVYYEKVGFRGVEEKKSLEILLKDDCLDIEKLCTFSQRFPLPSMYRALVWKVLLGILPPHHESHAQVMMYRKEQYSDVLHALEVIRFISDATPQVEVYLYMHRLESGKLPRNPSFALEPEDEVFLAIAKAMEEMVEDSIDCYWLTRCFVNQLNNKYRDFLPQLPKAFEQYLNLEDSRLLRHLKTSSAVSKLPYDLWFKRCFAGCLPESSLQRDLSLHGSWYPQQVSPGTNSLGILRDDGT
;
A
#
# COMPACT_ATOMS: atom_id res chain seq x y z
N MET A 1 35.64 -26.53 10.48
CA MET A 1 35.45 -25.64 11.64
C MET A 1 34.55 -24.52 11.16
N THR A 2 33.28 -24.57 11.57
CA THR A 2 32.21 -23.66 11.14
C THR A 2 32.22 -22.42 12.03
N GLU A 3 32.75 -21.31 11.50
CA GLU A 3 32.63 -19.98 12.09
C GLU A 3 31.19 -19.48 11.96
N ASP A 4 30.33 -19.95 12.85
CA ASP A 4 28.92 -19.56 12.92
C ASP A 4 28.65 -19.01 14.33
N SER A 5 29.29 -17.89 14.70
CA SER A 5 29.02 -17.23 15.99
C SER A 5 29.50 -15.77 16.06
N GLN A 6 29.27 -14.99 15.01
CA GLN A 6 29.15 -13.52 15.15
C GLN A 6 27.73 -13.09 14.80
N ARG A 7 26.73 -13.62 15.53
CA ARG A 7 25.48 -12.88 15.70
C ARG A 7 25.86 -11.54 16.33
N ASN A 8 25.73 -10.48 15.54
CA ASN A 8 26.19 -9.12 15.80
C ASN A 8 25.92 -8.73 17.27
N PHE A 9 26.96 -8.72 18.13
CA PHE A 9 26.80 -8.36 19.56
C PHE A 9 26.08 -7.02 19.74
N ARG A 10 26.21 -6.15 18.74
CA ARG A 10 25.54 -4.86 18.63
C ARG A 10 24.02 -4.97 18.47
N SER A 11 23.52 -5.88 17.63
CA SER A 11 22.08 -6.08 17.44
C SER A 11 21.43 -6.63 18.71
N VAL A 12 22.11 -7.59 19.37
CA VAL A 12 21.67 -8.15 20.66
C VAL A 12 21.64 -7.10 21.77
N TYR A 13 22.61 -6.19 21.81
CA TYR A 13 22.61 -5.08 22.77
C TYR A 13 21.44 -4.13 22.51
N TYR A 14 21.26 -3.66 21.27
CA TYR A 14 20.16 -2.75 20.92
C TYR A 14 18.78 -3.37 21.17
N GLU A 15 18.62 -4.66 20.88
CA GLU A 15 17.39 -5.39 21.17
C GLU A 15 17.12 -5.50 22.68
N LYS A 16 18.16 -5.77 23.49
CA LYS A 16 18.06 -5.82 24.97
C LYS A 16 17.79 -4.47 25.61
N VAL A 17 18.30 -3.38 25.04
CA VAL A 17 18.09 -2.01 25.56
C VAL A 17 16.87 -1.32 24.94
N GLY A 18 16.05 -2.03 24.15
CA GLY A 18 14.77 -1.54 23.62
C GLY A 18 14.86 -0.76 22.30
N PHE A 19 16.04 -0.64 21.70
CA PHE A 19 16.25 -0.02 20.38
C PHE A 19 16.11 -1.05 19.25
N ARG A 20 14.88 -1.51 18.99
CA ARG A 20 14.57 -2.31 17.79
C ARG A 20 14.57 -1.38 16.56
N GLY A 21 15.05 -1.84 15.39
CA GLY A 21 14.95 -1.07 14.15
C GLY A 21 16.21 -0.26 13.74
N VAL A 22 17.27 -0.24 14.56
CA VAL A 22 18.45 0.61 14.31
C VAL A 22 19.28 0.13 13.11
N GLU A 23 19.40 -1.19 12.94
CA GLU A 23 20.13 -1.75 11.79
C GLU A 23 19.29 -1.60 10.52
N GLU A 24 17.98 -1.81 10.62
CA GLU A 24 17.01 -1.65 9.53
C GLU A 24 16.98 -0.21 9.01
N LYS A 25 16.98 0.79 9.92
CA LYS A 25 17.05 2.20 9.55
C LYS A 25 18.33 2.50 8.76
N LYS A 26 19.48 2.01 9.23
CA LYS A 26 20.76 2.20 8.54
C LYS A 26 20.78 1.52 7.18
N SER A 27 20.21 0.32 7.06
CA SER A 27 20.06 -0.37 5.79
C SER A 27 19.21 0.42 4.80
N LEU A 28 18.10 1.02 5.25
CA LEU A 28 17.30 1.90 4.41
C LEU A 28 18.06 3.17 4.01
N GLU A 29 18.78 3.80 4.95
CA GLU A 29 19.62 4.98 4.66
C GLU A 29 20.70 4.68 3.63
N ILE A 30 21.23 3.45 3.58
CA ILE A 30 22.17 3.03 2.53
C ILE A 30 21.45 2.98 1.18
N LEU A 31 20.26 2.38 1.10
CA LEU A 31 19.47 2.33 -0.14
C LEU A 31 19.06 3.72 -0.65
N LEU A 32 18.83 4.66 0.26
CA LEU A 32 18.41 6.02 -0.07
C LEU A 32 19.56 6.96 -0.45
N LYS A 33 20.82 6.52 -0.32
CA LYS A 33 22.01 7.31 -0.69
C LYS A 33 22.39 7.18 -2.16
N ASP A 34 21.88 6.17 -2.85
CA ASP A 34 22.16 5.95 -4.27
C ASP A 34 21.55 7.10 -5.10
N ASP A 35 22.30 7.61 -6.09
CA ASP A 35 21.83 8.69 -6.98
C ASP A 35 20.58 8.27 -7.78
N CYS A 36 20.49 6.98 -8.08
CA CYS A 36 19.34 6.32 -8.66
C CYS A 36 18.83 5.23 -7.71
N LEU A 37 17.63 5.41 -7.18
CA LEU A 37 17.02 4.51 -6.21
C LEU A 37 16.64 3.16 -6.84
N ASP A 38 17.13 2.09 -6.23
CA ASP A 38 16.75 0.73 -6.60
C ASP A 38 15.34 0.39 -6.06
N ILE A 39 14.35 0.53 -6.94
CA ILE A 39 12.93 0.29 -6.63
C ILE A 39 12.70 -1.13 -6.13
N GLU A 40 13.40 -2.13 -6.68
CA GLU A 40 13.22 -3.53 -6.30
C GLU A 40 13.78 -3.81 -4.89
N LYS A 41 14.92 -3.22 -4.54
CA LYS A 41 15.45 -3.30 -3.18
C LYS A 41 14.59 -2.55 -2.17
N LEU A 42 14.12 -1.34 -2.50
CA LEU A 42 13.20 -0.58 -1.64
C LEU A 42 11.89 -1.33 -1.43
N CYS A 43 11.40 -2.00 -2.48
CA CYS A 43 10.24 -2.87 -2.44
C CYS A 43 10.46 -4.04 -1.47
N THR A 44 11.55 -4.79 -1.67
CA THR A 44 11.93 -5.91 -0.81
C THR A 44 12.14 -5.50 0.65
N PHE A 45 12.74 -4.33 0.90
CA PHE A 45 12.92 -3.79 2.23
C PHE A 45 11.58 -3.51 2.91
N SER A 46 10.67 -2.83 2.22
CA SER A 46 9.35 -2.45 2.74
C SER A 46 8.43 -3.64 3.00
N GLN A 47 8.65 -4.77 2.31
CA GLN A 47 7.94 -6.04 2.58
C GLN A 47 8.43 -6.73 3.85
N ARG A 48 9.72 -6.56 4.19
CA ARG A 48 10.36 -7.27 5.32
C ARG A 48 10.34 -6.45 6.60
N PHE A 49 10.41 -5.13 6.48
CA PHE A 49 10.61 -4.24 7.62
C PHE A 49 9.65 -3.05 7.56
N PRO A 50 9.10 -2.61 8.70
CA PRO A 50 8.28 -1.41 8.75
C PRO A 50 9.13 -0.18 8.42
N LEU A 51 8.58 0.72 7.60
CA LEU A 51 9.27 1.96 7.22
C LEU A 51 9.38 2.93 8.41
N PRO A 52 10.60 3.45 8.70
CA PRO A 52 10.78 4.54 9.64
C PRO A 52 9.94 5.76 9.24
N SER A 53 9.28 6.40 10.21
CA SER A 53 8.30 7.47 9.92
C SER A 53 8.87 8.60 9.07
N MET A 54 10.11 9.02 9.32
CA MET A 54 10.79 10.08 8.57
C MET A 54 11.00 9.78 7.08
N TYR A 55 11.06 8.50 6.68
CA TYR A 55 11.29 8.08 5.30
C TYR A 55 10.04 7.55 4.60
N ARG A 56 8.93 7.37 5.35
CA ARG A 56 7.71 6.74 4.83
C ARG A 56 7.16 7.46 3.61
N ALA A 57 6.94 8.78 3.71
CA ALA A 57 6.40 9.58 2.62
C ALA A 57 7.31 9.53 1.37
N LEU A 58 8.63 9.64 1.54
CA LEU A 58 9.58 9.55 0.43
C LEU A 58 9.52 8.19 -0.26
N VAL A 59 9.63 7.10 0.50
CA VAL A 59 9.61 5.74 -0.04
C VAL A 59 8.28 5.47 -0.74
N TRP A 60 7.16 5.87 -0.14
CA TRP A 60 5.83 5.72 -0.76
C TRP A 60 5.72 6.51 -2.08
N LYS A 61 6.20 7.76 -2.13
CA LYS A 61 6.21 8.55 -3.36
C LYS A 61 7.00 7.88 -4.48
N VAL A 62 8.14 7.29 -4.15
CA VAL A 62 8.99 6.56 -5.11
C VAL A 62 8.31 5.27 -5.57
N LEU A 63 7.80 4.45 -4.64
CA LEU A 63 7.13 3.17 -4.96
C LEU A 63 5.82 3.34 -5.73
N LEU A 64 5.10 4.45 -5.53
CA LEU A 64 3.88 4.79 -6.27
C LEU A 64 4.17 5.44 -7.63
N GLY A 65 5.44 5.75 -7.93
CA GLY A 65 5.82 6.44 -9.17
C GLY A 65 5.41 7.91 -9.19
N ILE A 66 5.18 8.53 -8.03
CA ILE A 66 5.00 9.99 -7.92
C ILE A 66 6.35 10.68 -8.15
N LEU A 67 7.39 10.13 -7.55
CA LEU A 67 8.78 10.53 -7.74
C LEU A 67 9.53 9.50 -8.60
N PRO A 68 10.40 9.95 -9.53
CA PRO A 68 11.27 9.05 -10.28
C PRO A 68 12.35 8.45 -9.37
N PRO A 69 13.03 7.37 -9.81
CA PRO A 69 14.15 6.80 -9.05
C PRO A 69 15.35 7.76 -8.93
N HIS A 70 15.54 8.68 -9.89
CA HIS A 70 16.64 9.64 -9.88
C HIS A 70 16.40 10.78 -8.90
N HIS A 71 17.24 10.88 -7.86
CA HIS A 71 17.05 11.83 -6.76
C HIS A 71 17.13 13.32 -7.19
N GLU A 72 17.93 13.64 -8.22
CA GLU A 72 18.17 15.01 -8.69
C GLU A 72 16.90 15.62 -9.27
N SER A 73 16.04 14.76 -9.85
CA SER A 73 14.78 15.19 -10.46
C SER A 73 13.66 15.37 -9.43
N HIS A 74 13.83 14.96 -8.17
CA HIS A 74 12.74 14.97 -7.18
C HIS A 74 12.19 16.38 -6.95
N ALA A 75 13.07 17.38 -6.79
CA ALA A 75 12.65 18.76 -6.57
C ALA A 75 11.83 19.30 -7.75
N GLN A 76 12.30 19.06 -8.97
CA GLN A 76 11.62 19.50 -10.19
C GLN A 76 10.27 18.79 -10.39
N VAL A 77 10.22 17.47 -10.17
CA VAL A 77 8.97 16.71 -10.28
C VAL A 77 7.98 17.17 -9.22
N MET A 78 8.40 17.38 -7.97
CA MET A 78 7.51 17.92 -6.93
C MET A 78 7.02 19.33 -7.24
N MET A 79 7.82 20.16 -7.91
CA MET A 79 7.40 21.47 -8.39
C MET A 79 6.21 21.33 -9.36
N TYR A 80 6.31 20.46 -10.36
CA TYR A 80 5.20 20.20 -11.29
C TYR A 80 3.97 19.60 -10.60
N ARG A 81 4.17 18.72 -9.63
CA ARG A 81 3.08 18.13 -8.82
C ARG A 81 2.36 19.18 -7.99
N LYS A 82 3.09 20.16 -7.46
CA LYS A 82 2.55 21.30 -6.70
C LYS A 82 1.80 22.28 -7.60
N GLU A 83 2.33 22.58 -8.78
CA GLU A 83 1.66 23.41 -9.79
C GLU A 83 0.34 22.77 -10.21
N GLN A 84 0.36 21.49 -10.61
CA GLN A 84 -0.85 20.76 -10.99
C GLN A 84 -1.88 20.71 -9.86
N TYR A 85 -1.44 20.48 -8.62
CA TYR A 85 -2.33 20.51 -7.45
C TYR A 85 -3.01 21.87 -7.32
N SER A 86 -2.24 22.96 -7.43
CA SER A 86 -2.72 24.33 -7.27
C SER A 86 -3.68 24.72 -8.39
N ASP A 87 -3.38 24.34 -9.63
CA ASP A 87 -4.22 24.62 -10.80
C ASP A 87 -5.59 23.95 -10.71
N VAL A 88 -5.63 22.67 -10.33
CA VAL A 88 -6.87 21.89 -10.18
C VAL A 88 -7.69 22.40 -8.99
N LEU A 89 -7.03 22.72 -7.87
CA LEU A 89 -7.68 23.32 -6.71
C LEU A 89 -8.32 24.66 -7.08
N HIS A 90 -7.55 25.54 -7.72
CA HIS A 90 -8.04 26.84 -8.14
C HIS A 90 -9.19 26.75 -9.15
N ALA A 91 -9.13 25.80 -10.08
CA ALA A 91 -10.23 25.57 -11.01
C ALA A 91 -11.54 25.22 -10.29
N LEU A 92 -11.49 24.39 -9.24
CA LEU A 92 -12.66 24.05 -8.41
C LEU A 92 -13.20 25.25 -7.62
N GLU A 93 -12.33 26.13 -7.13
CA GLU A 93 -12.72 27.38 -6.47
C GLU A 93 -13.42 28.35 -7.43
N VAL A 94 -12.84 28.54 -8.64
CA VAL A 94 -13.38 29.46 -9.66
C VAL A 94 -14.77 29.04 -10.12
N ILE A 95 -15.00 27.74 -10.32
CA ILE A 95 -16.33 27.21 -10.67
C ILE A 95 -17.24 27.07 -9.45
N ARG A 96 -16.78 27.46 -8.25
CA ARG A 96 -17.50 27.43 -6.96
C ARG A 96 -17.98 26.05 -6.56
N PHE A 97 -17.20 25.03 -6.91
CA PHE A 97 -17.48 23.65 -6.51
C PHE A 97 -17.07 23.39 -5.07
N ILE A 98 -16.02 24.08 -4.61
CA ILE A 98 -15.49 24.01 -3.25
C ILE A 98 -15.44 25.41 -2.62
N SER A 99 -15.26 25.43 -1.30
CA SER A 99 -15.06 26.64 -0.49
C SER A 99 -14.14 26.33 0.68
N ASP A 100 -13.74 27.35 1.45
CA ASP A 100 -12.95 27.19 2.68
C ASP A 100 -13.64 26.29 3.73
N ALA A 101 -14.96 26.10 3.64
CA ALA A 101 -15.71 25.21 4.52
C ALA A 101 -15.73 23.75 4.05
N THR A 102 -15.26 23.46 2.84
CA THR A 102 -15.24 22.10 2.28
C THR A 102 -14.16 21.27 2.97
N PRO A 103 -14.48 20.09 3.54
CA PRO A 103 -13.48 19.22 4.16
C PRO A 103 -12.38 18.83 3.17
N GLN A 104 -11.13 18.80 3.64
CA GLN A 104 -9.96 18.58 2.80
C GLN A 104 -10.02 17.24 2.03
N VAL A 105 -10.54 16.18 2.65
CA VAL A 105 -10.74 14.87 2.00
C VAL A 105 -11.76 14.92 0.85
N GLU A 106 -12.78 15.79 0.93
CA GLU A 106 -13.73 16.01 -0.16
C GLU A 106 -13.10 16.84 -1.28
N VAL A 107 -12.25 17.82 -0.93
CA VAL A 107 -11.44 18.55 -1.91
C VAL A 107 -10.61 17.57 -2.74
N TYR A 108 -9.90 16.62 -2.11
CA TYR A 108 -9.15 15.58 -2.82
C TYR A 108 -10.01 14.75 -3.77
N LEU A 109 -11.21 14.36 -3.34
CA LEU A 109 -12.14 13.62 -4.19
C LEU A 109 -12.54 14.45 -5.42
N TYR A 110 -12.89 15.72 -5.23
CA TYR A 110 -13.32 16.58 -6.32
C TYR A 110 -12.18 16.91 -7.29
N MET A 111 -10.96 17.09 -6.78
CA MET A 111 -9.75 17.19 -7.62
C MET A 111 -9.58 15.93 -8.48
N HIS A 112 -9.68 14.75 -7.88
CA HIS A 112 -9.58 13.48 -8.59
C HIS A 112 -10.68 13.31 -9.66
N ARG A 113 -11.92 13.67 -9.35
CA ARG A 113 -13.03 13.63 -10.31
C ARG A 113 -12.85 14.62 -11.46
N LEU A 114 -12.36 15.84 -11.18
CA LEU A 114 -12.08 16.83 -12.22
C LEU A 114 -10.99 16.32 -13.18
N GLU A 115 -9.88 15.82 -12.66
CA GLU A 115 -8.79 15.28 -13.49
C GLU A 115 -9.19 14.04 -14.29
N SER A 116 -10.13 13.23 -13.77
CA SER A 116 -10.64 12.05 -14.48
C SER A 116 -11.81 12.36 -15.43
N GLY A 117 -12.23 13.62 -15.55
CA GLY A 117 -13.34 14.03 -16.41
C GLY A 117 -14.71 13.57 -15.89
N LYS A 118 -14.81 13.26 -14.59
CA LYS A 118 -16.00 12.73 -13.90
C LYS A 118 -16.60 13.72 -12.90
N LEU A 119 -16.19 14.99 -12.91
CA LEU A 119 -16.75 15.98 -12.01
C LEU A 119 -18.24 16.18 -12.34
N PRO A 120 -19.15 15.97 -11.36
CA PRO A 120 -20.57 16.15 -11.62
C PRO A 120 -20.90 17.65 -11.75
N ARG A 121 -22.09 17.96 -12.25
CA ARG A 121 -22.53 19.35 -12.44
C ARG A 121 -22.81 20.09 -11.12
N ASN A 122 -23.07 19.35 -10.03
CA ASN A 122 -23.38 19.91 -8.72
C ASN A 122 -22.67 19.08 -7.62
N PRO A 123 -22.04 19.71 -6.61
CA PRO A 123 -21.43 19.01 -5.47
C PRO A 123 -22.42 18.16 -4.66
N SER A 124 -23.72 18.51 -4.65
CA SER A 124 -24.77 17.74 -3.97
C SER A 124 -25.18 16.44 -4.69
N PHE A 125 -24.52 16.09 -5.80
CA PHE A 125 -24.75 14.81 -6.47
C PHE A 125 -24.32 13.65 -5.56
N ALA A 126 -25.06 12.54 -5.61
CA ALA A 126 -24.79 11.37 -4.78
C ALA A 126 -23.35 10.85 -4.99
N LEU A 127 -22.75 10.35 -3.91
CA LEU A 127 -21.47 9.65 -3.99
C LEU A 127 -21.72 8.27 -4.61
N GLU A 128 -20.90 7.89 -5.58
CA GLU A 128 -20.87 6.51 -6.08
C GLU A 128 -20.05 5.65 -5.11
N PRO A 129 -20.22 4.32 -5.12
CA PRO A 129 -19.49 3.42 -4.24
C PRO A 129 -17.96 3.57 -4.31
N GLU A 130 -17.41 3.89 -5.49
CA GLU A 130 -15.98 4.14 -5.69
C GLU A 130 -15.50 5.41 -4.98
N ASP A 131 -16.35 6.44 -4.91
CA ASP A 131 -16.03 7.69 -4.23
C ASP A 131 -15.97 7.48 -2.72
N GLU A 132 -16.84 6.64 -2.16
CA GLU A 132 -16.76 6.29 -0.74
C GLU A 132 -15.47 5.54 -0.41
N VAL A 133 -15.00 4.68 -1.31
CA VAL A 133 -13.70 3.99 -1.16
C VAL A 133 -12.55 5.01 -1.19
N PHE A 134 -12.57 5.94 -2.16
CA PHE A 134 -11.58 7.01 -2.23
C PHE A 134 -11.57 7.85 -0.95
N LEU A 135 -12.74 8.29 -0.47
CA LEU A 135 -12.86 9.10 0.74
C LEU A 135 -12.37 8.37 1.99
N ALA A 136 -12.67 7.08 2.13
CA ALA A 136 -12.20 6.29 3.26
C ALA A 136 -10.67 6.23 3.28
N ILE A 137 -10.05 5.99 2.12
CA ILE A 137 -8.59 5.96 1.98
C ILE A 137 -7.99 7.36 2.20
N ALA A 138 -8.59 8.41 1.65
CA ALA A 138 -8.14 9.79 1.81
C ALA A 138 -8.11 10.22 3.28
N LYS A 139 -9.15 9.87 4.05
CA LYS A 139 -9.21 10.12 5.50
C LYS A 139 -8.08 9.42 6.25
N ALA A 140 -7.82 8.15 5.92
CA ALA A 140 -6.70 7.43 6.51
C ALA A 140 -5.35 8.06 6.12
N MET A 141 -5.18 8.50 4.87
CA MET A 141 -3.95 9.12 4.39
C MET A 141 -3.67 10.47 5.04
N GLU A 142 -4.68 11.28 5.31
CA GLU A 142 -4.57 12.58 5.97
C GLU A 142 -3.97 12.46 7.38
N GLU A 143 -4.33 11.41 8.12
CA GLU A 143 -3.74 11.13 9.45
C GLU A 143 -2.30 10.59 9.37
N MET A 144 -1.90 10.01 8.23
CA MET A 144 -0.57 9.41 8.03
C MET A 144 0.43 10.37 7.39
N VAL A 145 -0.04 11.42 6.70
CA VAL A 145 0.77 12.30 5.86
C VAL A 145 0.37 13.75 6.09
N GLU A 146 1.28 14.52 6.69
CA GLU A 146 1.02 15.92 7.07
C GLU A 146 0.94 16.89 5.88
N ASP A 147 1.74 16.69 4.84
CA ASP A 147 1.75 17.58 3.67
C ASP A 147 0.55 17.29 2.76
N SER A 148 -0.27 18.31 2.53
CA SER A 148 -1.52 18.19 1.76
C SER A 148 -1.31 17.77 0.30
N ILE A 149 -0.21 18.19 -0.32
CA ILE A 149 0.11 17.86 -1.71
C ILE A 149 0.52 16.40 -1.79
N ASP A 150 1.45 15.97 -0.92
CA ASP A 150 1.86 14.57 -0.79
C ASP A 150 0.65 13.67 -0.48
N CYS A 151 -0.22 14.07 0.46
CA CYS A 151 -1.43 13.33 0.83
C CYS A 151 -2.35 13.10 -0.39
N TYR A 152 -2.61 14.15 -1.17
CA TYR A 152 -3.40 14.04 -2.40
C TYR A 152 -2.77 13.06 -3.40
N TRP A 153 -1.49 13.24 -3.70
CA TRP A 153 -0.79 12.42 -4.69
C TRP A 153 -0.68 10.95 -4.25
N LEU A 154 -0.39 10.71 -2.97
CA LEU A 154 -0.34 9.37 -2.39
C LEU A 154 -1.70 8.69 -2.46
N THR A 155 -2.77 9.37 -2.03
CA THR A 155 -4.15 8.85 -2.11
C THR A 155 -4.53 8.51 -3.55
N ARG A 156 -4.34 9.46 -4.47
CA ARG A 156 -4.66 9.30 -5.90
C ARG A 156 -3.91 8.13 -6.52
N CYS A 157 -2.60 8.06 -6.34
CA CYS A 157 -1.79 7.00 -6.93
C CYS A 157 -2.05 5.64 -6.29
N PHE A 158 -2.33 5.59 -4.98
CA PHE A 158 -2.70 4.35 -4.30
C PHE A 158 -4.03 3.79 -4.82
N VAL A 159 -5.08 4.61 -4.86
CA VAL A 159 -6.38 4.20 -5.42
C VAL A 159 -6.26 3.80 -6.89
N ASN A 160 -5.43 4.51 -7.66
CA ASN A 160 -5.14 4.14 -9.04
C ASN A 160 -4.45 2.78 -9.17
N GLN A 161 -3.57 2.39 -8.23
CA GLN A 161 -3.01 1.04 -8.22
C GLN A 161 -4.06 -0.02 -7.91
N LEU A 162 -4.98 0.23 -6.96
CA LEU A 162 -6.08 -0.69 -6.66
C LEU A 162 -6.94 -0.94 -7.91
N ASN A 163 -7.29 0.13 -8.63
CA ASN A 163 -8.18 0.08 -9.78
C ASN A 163 -7.55 -0.44 -11.08
N ASN A 164 -6.21 -0.44 -11.18
CA ASN A 164 -5.49 -0.90 -12.36
C ASN A 164 -4.63 -2.13 -12.08
N LYS A 165 -3.60 -1.98 -11.25
CA LYS A 165 -2.61 -3.03 -10.99
C LYS A 165 -3.22 -4.24 -10.27
N TYR A 166 -4.14 -3.99 -9.34
CA TYR A 166 -4.75 -5.05 -8.51
C TYR A 166 -6.19 -5.39 -8.90
N ARG A 167 -6.70 -4.82 -9.99
CA ARG A 167 -8.10 -4.95 -10.42
C ARG A 167 -8.60 -6.39 -10.49
N ASP A 168 -7.81 -7.28 -11.08
CA ASP A 168 -8.18 -8.68 -11.29
C ASP A 168 -7.91 -9.55 -10.05
N PHE A 169 -7.09 -9.05 -9.13
CA PHE A 169 -6.69 -9.78 -7.94
C PHE A 169 -7.62 -9.52 -6.74
N LEU A 170 -8.08 -8.27 -6.55
CA LEU A 170 -8.96 -7.93 -5.42
C LEU A 170 -10.22 -8.83 -5.32
N PRO A 171 -10.91 -9.20 -6.42
CA PRO A 171 -12.06 -10.11 -6.35
C PRO A 171 -11.72 -11.54 -5.90
N GLN A 172 -10.45 -11.95 -5.96
CA GLN A 172 -10.00 -13.29 -5.57
C GLN A 172 -9.71 -13.39 -4.06
N LEU A 173 -9.62 -12.25 -3.37
CA LEU A 173 -9.25 -12.17 -1.96
C LEU A 173 -10.20 -12.83 -0.97
N PRO A 174 -11.53 -12.76 -1.14
CA PRO A 174 -12.44 -13.51 -0.29
C PRO A 174 -12.14 -15.02 -0.31
N LYS A 175 -11.80 -15.56 -1.49
CA LYS A 175 -11.45 -16.98 -1.63
C LYS A 175 -10.09 -17.29 -1.00
N ALA A 176 -9.10 -16.42 -1.18
CA ALA A 176 -7.80 -16.56 -0.54
C ALA A 176 -7.93 -16.50 0.99
N PHE A 177 -8.74 -15.58 1.52
CA PHE A 177 -9.05 -15.47 2.95
C PHE A 177 -9.63 -16.79 3.49
N GLU A 178 -10.61 -17.38 2.82
CA GLU A 178 -11.13 -18.69 3.23
C GLU A 178 -10.06 -19.79 3.21
N GLN A 179 -9.19 -19.81 2.20
CA GLN A 179 -8.11 -20.78 2.09
C GLN A 179 -7.11 -20.66 3.24
N TYR A 180 -6.61 -19.46 3.52
CA TYR A 180 -5.68 -19.22 4.63
C TYR A 180 -6.34 -19.44 5.98
N LEU A 181 -7.60 -19.01 6.17
CA LEU A 181 -8.33 -19.27 7.42
C LEU A 181 -8.52 -20.77 7.66
N ASN A 182 -8.72 -21.57 6.61
CA ASN A 182 -8.81 -23.03 6.77
C ASN A 182 -7.50 -23.66 7.23
N LEU A 183 -6.36 -23.13 6.78
CA LEU A 183 -5.03 -23.60 7.15
C LEU A 183 -4.70 -23.23 8.60
N GLU A 184 -5.04 -22.01 9.02
CA GLU A 184 -4.77 -21.49 10.36
C GLU A 184 -5.77 -22.01 11.41
N ASP A 185 -7.08 -21.96 11.11
CA ASP A 185 -8.15 -22.45 11.99
C ASP A 185 -9.38 -22.94 11.20
N SER A 186 -9.33 -24.21 10.79
CA SER A 186 -10.45 -24.89 10.13
C SER A 186 -11.73 -24.99 10.98
N ARG A 187 -11.65 -24.91 12.32
CA ARG A 187 -12.83 -24.96 13.19
C ARG A 187 -13.60 -23.65 13.11
N LEU A 188 -12.89 -22.52 13.14
CA LEU A 188 -13.48 -21.20 12.96
C LEU A 188 -14.13 -21.07 11.58
N LEU A 189 -13.44 -21.48 10.50
CA LEU A 189 -14.03 -21.45 9.16
C LEU A 189 -15.31 -22.30 9.08
N ARG A 190 -15.31 -23.50 9.68
CA ARG A 190 -16.49 -24.35 9.72
C ARG A 190 -17.64 -23.68 10.45
N HIS A 191 -17.38 -23.03 11.58
CA HIS A 191 -18.39 -22.29 12.32
C HIS A 191 -19.00 -21.15 11.49
N LEU A 192 -18.16 -20.38 10.78
CA LEU A 192 -18.62 -19.32 9.87
C LEU A 192 -19.47 -19.88 8.71
N LYS A 193 -19.11 -21.06 8.18
CA LYS A 193 -19.89 -21.74 7.13
C LYS A 193 -21.24 -22.24 7.66
N THR A 194 -21.26 -22.89 8.82
CA THR A 194 -22.49 -23.39 9.45
C THR A 194 -23.45 -22.25 9.81
N SER A 195 -22.92 -21.09 10.21
CA SER A 195 -23.73 -19.90 10.52
C SER A 195 -24.10 -19.05 9.29
N SER A 196 -23.72 -19.47 8.07
CA SER A 196 -23.90 -18.69 6.83
C SER A 196 -23.29 -17.27 6.88
N ALA A 197 -22.29 -17.06 7.75
CA ALA A 197 -21.67 -15.76 7.97
C ALA A 197 -20.62 -15.41 6.90
N VAL A 198 -20.01 -16.40 6.25
CA VAL A 198 -18.93 -16.20 5.26
C VAL A 198 -19.31 -15.22 4.15
N SER A 199 -20.54 -15.30 3.65
CA SER A 199 -21.05 -14.41 2.58
C SER A 199 -21.35 -12.99 3.05
N LYS A 200 -21.44 -12.76 4.36
CA LYS A 200 -21.79 -11.48 4.99
C LYS A 200 -20.59 -10.77 5.61
N LEU A 201 -19.39 -11.34 5.49
CA LEU A 201 -18.17 -10.70 5.97
C LEU A 201 -17.92 -9.39 5.20
N PRO A 202 -17.34 -8.36 5.85
CA PRO A 202 -17.19 -7.04 5.26
C PRO A 202 -15.98 -6.98 4.30
N TYR A 203 -16.02 -7.78 3.22
CA TYR A 203 -14.94 -7.87 2.24
C TYR A 203 -14.65 -6.54 1.54
N ASP A 204 -15.67 -5.70 1.33
CA ASP A 204 -15.47 -4.37 0.76
C ASP A 204 -14.64 -3.47 1.69
N LEU A 205 -14.85 -3.56 3.01
CA LEU A 205 -14.04 -2.84 4.00
C LEU A 205 -12.58 -3.34 4.00
N TRP A 206 -12.38 -4.66 3.94
CA TRP A 206 -11.05 -5.25 4.01
C TRP A 206 -10.25 -5.09 2.72
N PHE A 207 -10.89 -5.27 1.57
CA PHE A 207 -10.19 -5.45 0.29
C PHE A 207 -10.39 -4.29 -0.69
N LYS A 208 -11.49 -3.53 -0.61
CA LYS A 208 -11.63 -2.30 -1.42
C LYS A 208 -11.12 -1.07 -0.67
N ARG A 209 -11.52 -0.92 0.60
CA ARG A 209 -11.06 0.18 1.47
C ARG A 209 -9.72 -0.12 2.16
N CYS A 210 -9.16 -1.31 1.94
CA CYS A 210 -7.88 -1.74 2.52
C CYS A 210 -7.82 -1.51 4.04
N PHE A 211 -8.91 -1.82 4.77
CA PHE A 211 -9.05 -1.59 6.21
C PHE A 211 -9.09 -0.12 6.67
N ALA A 212 -9.17 0.85 5.75
CA ALA A 212 -9.38 2.25 6.11
C ALA A 212 -10.72 2.43 6.85
N GLY A 213 -10.68 3.06 8.03
CA GLY A 213 -11.81 3.17 8.96
C GLY A 213 -12.10 1.91 9.78
N CYS A 214 -11.27 0.86 9.66
CA CYS A 214 -11.35 -0.36 10.47
C CYS A 214 -10.20 -0.46 11.47
N LEU A 215 -8.97 -0.21 11.02
CA LEU A 215 -7.76 -0.22 11.85
C LEU A 215 -7.30 1.21 12.14
N PRO A 216 -6.70 1.48 13.32
CA PRO A 216 -6.10 2.78 13.60
C PRO A 216 -4.90 3.02 12.67
N GLU A 217 -4.70 4.26 12.25
CA GLU A 217 -3.77 4.64 11.19
C GLU A 217 -2.31 4.33 11.54
N SER A 218 -1.98 4.39 12.84
CA SER A 218 -0.69 3.96 13.37
C SER A 218 -0.34 2.49 13.08
N SER A 219 -1.36 1.62 12.96
CA SER A 219 -1.23 0.22 12.56
C SER A 219 -1.47 0.02 11.08
N LEU A 220 -2.44 0.73 10.51
CA LEU A 220 -2.77 0.65 9.11
C LEU A 220 -1.59 1.03 8.22
N GLN A 221 -0.80 2.05 8.57
CA GLN A 221 0.40 2.45 7.82
C GLN A 221 1.49 1.35 7.74
N ARG A 222 1.44 0.35 8.63
CA ARG A 222 2.36 -0.80 8.61
C ARG A 222 1.88 -1.85 7.60
N ASP A 223 0.57 -2.09 7.53
CA ASP A 223 -0.07 -2.99 6.56
C ASP A 223 -0.15 -2.37 5.15
N LEU A 224 -0.40 -1.06 5.07
CA LEU A 224 -0.43 -0.27 3.83
C LEU A 224 0.96 -0.03 3.24
N SER A 225 2.02 -0.68 3.74
CA SER A 225 3.37 -0.61 3.17
C SER A 225 3.34 -1.13 1.73
N LEU A 226 2.92 -0.26 0.81
CA LEU A 226 2.51 -0.35 -0.59
C LEU A 226 3.09 -1.52 -1.38
N HIS A 227 2.70 -2.74 -1.00
CA HIS A 227 3.10 -3.98 -1.64
C HIS A 227 1.88 -4.88 -1.77
N GLY A 228 1.66 -5.40 -2.97
CA GLY A 228 2.35 -6.62 -3.41
C GLY A 228 2.21 -7.88 -2.54
N SER A 229 1.75 -7.81 -1.28
CA SER A 229 1.36 -8.98 -0.46
C SER A 229 0.10 -9.69 -1.00
N TRP A 230 -0.39 -9.19 -2.14
CA TRP A 230 -1.44 -9.71 -2.97
C TRP A 230 -0.89 -10.48 -4.18
N TYR A 231 0.40 -10.85 -4.20
CA TYR A 231 0.84 -11.95 -5.05
C TYR A 231 0.61 -13.26 -4.28
N PRO A 232 -0.17 -14.22 -4.80
CA PRO A 232 0.12 -15.60 -4.47
C PRO A 232 1.59 -15.78 -4.88
N GLN A 233 2.45 -16.18 -3.95
CA GLN A 233 3.68 -16.85 -4.35
C GLN A 233 3.25 -17.87 -5.40
N GLN A 234 3.80 -17.78 -6.62
CA GLN A 234 3.67 -18.86 -7.57
C GLN A 234 4.08 -20.12 -6.82
N VAL A 235 3.11 -20.98 -6.53
CA VAL A 235 3.36 -22.34 -6.12
C VAL A 235 4.04 -22.96 -7.33
N SER A 236 5.37 -22.98 -7.33
CA SER A 236 6.14 -23.76 -8.28
C SER A 236 5.58 -25.18 -8.24
N PRO A 237 5.15 -25.77 -9.36
CA PRO A 237 4.79 -27.17 -9.38
C PRO A 237 6.03 -27.96 -9.00
N GLY A 238 5.88 -28.81 -7.99
CA GLY A 238 6.96 -29.49 -7.30
C GLY A 238 7.96 -30.16 -8.23
N THR A 239 9.22 -29.86 -7.98
CA THR A 239 10.34 -30.79 -8.19
C THR A 239 10.09 -32.02 -7.31
N ASN A 240 9.41 -33.02 -7.85
CA ASN A 240 9.58 -34.40 -7.40
C ASN A 240 10.75 -34.99 -8.18
N SER A 241 11.92 -34.96 -7.57
CA SER A 241 13.03 -35.85 -7.92
C SER A 241 12.95 -37.10 -7.04
N LEU A 242 13.33 -38.25 -7.63
CA LEU A 242 13.49 -39.62 -7.11
C LEU A 242 12.43 -40.58 -7.67
N GLY A 243 12.75 -41.64 -8.42
CA GLY A 243 14.02 -42.21 -8.84
C GLY A 243 13.82 -43.65 -9.35
N ILE A 244 14.79 -44.14 -10.13
CA ILE A 244 15.25 -45.55 -10.21
C ILE A 244 14.44 -46.55 -11.08
N LEU A 245 15.07 -46.98 -12.20
CA LEU A 245 15.22 -48.35 -12.78
C LEU A 245 15.31 -48.23 -14.33
N ARG A 246 16.51 -48.33 -14.93
CA ARG A 246 17.21 -49.53 -15.48
C ARG A 246 16.56 -50.14 -16.74
N ASP A 247 17.42 -50.28 -17.76
CA ASP A 247 17.48 -51.26 -18.87
C ASP A 247 16.27 -52.18 -19.15
N ASP A 248 15.81 -52.21 -20.40
CA ASP A 248 16.14 -53.29 -21.36
C ASP A 248 15.51 -53.01 -22.74
N GLY A 249 16.17 -53.46 -23.80
CA GLY A 249 15.96 -53.01 -25.17
C GLY A 249 14.86 -53.67 -26.00
N THR A 250 14.73 -53.18 -27.23
CA THR A 250 14.61 -53.95 -28.48
C THR A 250 14.90 -53.03 -29.66
#